data_AF-A0A2S7QQW5-F1
#
_entry.id   AF-A0A2S7QQW5-F1
#
_cell.length_a   1.000
_cell.length_b   1.000
_cell.length_c   1.000
_cell.angle_alpha   90.00
_cell.angle_beta   90.00
_cell.angle_gamma   90.00
#
_symmetry.space_group_name_H-M   'P 1'
#
loop_
_entity.id
_entity.type
_entity.pdbx_description
1 polymer ?
#
loop_
_entity_poly.entity_id
_entity_poly.type
_entity_poly.pdbx_seq_one_letter_code
_entity_poly.pdbx_strand_id
1 'polypeptide(L)'
;MDITTGDLVASLTSAAAFAEKLSDVFNNHALISSFESNGVRDHVNVLSTTITPLKQVCCLLEDEVRGNGKPLLSAEGLQYVSVLVKECAAKLAKIAPVVAVARTGLREDKKWKITSKKLKTDIVVSPAELTLDETKLLNDLDFTDWRRVSGHTRNYFQRLGEVQVRLLLVQQVIALTPPEKWTLRRLLTNMNSSLGHQDLRESGNPVIADRFSVALRSVVLTAQAAMS
;
A
#
# COMPACT_ATOMS: atom_id res chain seq x y z
N MET A 1 -11.04 -1.17 -20.06
CA MET A 1 -11.86 -0.23 -19.28
C MET A 1 -10.88 0.78 -18.74
N ASP A 2 -10.97 2.02 -19.22
CA ASP A 2 -9.99 3.05 -18.89
C ASP A 2 -10.27 3.53 -17.46
N ILE A 3 -9.27 3.46 -16.59
CA ILE A 3 -9.37 3.93 -15.20
C ILE A 3 -9.39 5.46 -15.21
N THR A 4 -10.40 6.03 -14.56
CA THR A 4 -10.50 7.48 -14.40
C THR A 4 -9.83 7.93 -13.09
N THR A 5 -9.45 9.21 -13.03
CA THR A 5 -8.99 9.84 -11.78
C THR A 5 -10.04 9.69 -10.66
N GLY A 6 -11.33 9.78 -10.99
CA GLY A 6 -12.43 9.58 -10.04
C GLY A 6 -12.47 8.16 -9.46
N ASP A 7 -12.30 7.12 -10.30
CA ASP A 7 -12.24 5.72 -9.84
C ASP A 7 -11.07 5.49 -8.87
N LEU A 8 -9.95 6.16 -9.15
CA LEU A 8 -8.74 6.06 -8.35
C LEU A 8 -8.88 6.76 -7.01
N VAL A 9 -9.48 7.96 -6.98
CA VAL A 9 -9.84 8.67 -5.74
C VAL A 9 -10.72 7.77 -4.87
N ALA A 10 -11.80 7.22 -5.41
CA ALA A 10 -12.68 6.32 -4.65
C ALA A 10 -11.93 5.10 -4.09
N SER A 11 -11.04 4.51 -4.89
CA SER A 11 -10.21 3.37 -4.47
C SER A 11 -9.21 3.73 -3.36
N LEU A 12 -8.56 4.88 -3.46
CA LEU A 12 -7.62 5.40 -2.46
C LEU A 12 -8.33 5.72 -1.15
N THR A 13 -9.48 6.41 -1.22
CA THR A 13 -10.31 6.71 -0.05
C THR A 13 -10.72 5.44 0.67
N SER A 14 -11.19 4.43 -0.07
CA SER A 14 -11.64 3.17 0.52
C SER A 14 -10.50 2.40 1.18
N ALA A 15 -9.34 2.28 0.51
CA ALA A 15 -8.17 1.61 1.07
C ALA A 15 -7.63 2.34 2.32
N ALA A 16 -7.57 3.68 2.28
CA ALA A 16 -7.14 4.48 3.43
C ALA A 16 -8.09 4.30 4.62
N ALA A 17 -9.41 4.43 4.40
CA ALA A 17 -10.41 4.28 5.45
C ALA A 17 -10.38 2.87 6.08
N PHE A 18 -10.15 1.83 5.28
CA PHE A 18 -10.01 0.47 5.79
C PHE A 18 -8.73 0.30 6.64
N ALA A 19 -7.61 0.86 6.20
CA ALA A 19 -6.36 0.84 6.97
C ALA A 19 -6.50 1.60 8.30
N GLU A 20 -7.25 2.72 8.32
CA GLU A 20 -7.56 3.46 9.54
C GLU A 20 -8.37 2.62 10.52
N LYS A 21 -9.46 2.00 10.06
CA LYS A 21 -10.27 1.11 10.91
C LYS A 21 -9.46 -0.03 11.51
N LEU A 22 -8.56 -0.64 10.72
CA LEU A 22 -7.64 -1.64 11.26
C LEU A 22 -6.76 -1.05 12.35
N SER A 23 -6.13 0.09 12.09
CA SER A 23 -5.25 0.78 13.04
C SER A 23 -5.98 1.09 14.35
N ASP A 24 -7.21 1.59 14.28
CA ASP A 24 -8.05 1.93 15.42
C ASP A 24 -8.37 0.69 16.27
N VAL A 25 -8.74 -0.43 15.64
CA VAL A 25 -9.00 -1.68 16.37
C VAL A 25 -7.73 -2.19 17.08
N PHE A 26 -6.57 -2.15 16.41
CA PHE A 26 -5.31 -2.56 17.04
C PHE A 26 -4.90 -1.61 18.19
N ASN A 27 -5.08 -0.29 18.02
CA ASN A 27 -4.82 0.69 19.06
C ASN A 27 -5.73 0.50 20.27
N ASN A 28 -7.03 0.30 20.03
CA ASN A 28 -8.00 0.03 21.09
C ASN A 28 -7.64 -1.25 21.87
N HIS A 29 -7.28 -2.33 21.17
CA HIS A 29 -6.79 -3.54 21.83
C HIS A 29 -5.50 -3.28 22.62
N ALA A 30 -4.54 -2.53 22.07
CA ALA A 30 -3.30 -2.20 22.77
C ALA A 30 -3.52 -1.41 24.06
N LEU A 31 -4.52 -0.51 24.09
CA LEU A 31 -4.89 0.28 25.27
C LEU A 31 -5.59 -0.54 26.35
N ILE A 32 -6.41 -1.52 25.96
CA ILE A 32 -7.27 -2.29 26.88
C ILE A 32 -6.57 -3.56 27.38
N SER A 33 -5.74 -4.18 26.54
CA SER A 33 -5.06 -5.42 26.89
C SER A 33 -3.89 -5.13 27.84
N SER A 34 -3.75 -5.93 28.90
CA SER A 34 -2.55 -5.91 29.76
C SER A 34 -1.31 -6.52 29.08
N PHE A 35 -1.44 -6.91 27.81
CA PHE A 35 -0.45 -7.67 27.06
C PHE A 35 0.15 -6.80 25.96
N GLU A 36 1.25 -6.11 26.27
CA GLU A 36 2.07 -5.46 25.25
C GLU A 36 2.77 -6.52 24.39
N SER A 37 2.09 -6.98 23.36
CA SER A 37 2.74 -7.71 22.29
C SER A 37 3.44 -6.70 21.38
N ASN A 38 4.78 -6.79 21.29
CA ASN A 38 5.55 -6.03 20.30
C ASN A 38 4.97 -6.18 18.89
N GLY A 39 4.32 -7.33 18.60
CA GLY A 39 3.61 -7.58 17.35
C GLY A 39 2.48 -6.59 17.07
N VAL A 40 1.62 -6.27 18.06
CA VAL A 40 0.50 -5.32 17.87
C VAL A 40 1.04 -3.95 17.45
N ARG A 41 2.06 -3.47 18.17
CA ARG A 41 2.67 -2.16 17.92
C ARG A 41 3.32 -2.08 16.53
N ASP A 42 3.99 -3.15 16.10
CA ASP A 42 4.56 -3.21 14.75
C ASP A 42 3.47 -3.14 13.66
N HIS A 43 2.32 -3.78 13.90
CA HIS A 43 1.17 -3.73 12.98
C HIS A 43 0.59 -2.31 12.91
N VAL A 44 0.39 -1.65 14.06
CA VAL A 44 -0.05 -0.24 14.13
C VAL A 44 0.90 0.67 13.37
N ASN A 45 2.21 0.51 13.58
CA ASN A 45 3.22 1.35 12.93
C ASN A 45 3.15 1.22 11.41
N VAL A 46 3.12 -0.01 10.87
CA VAL A 46 3.02 -0.25 9.42
C VAL A 46 1.72 0.30 8.84
N LEU A 47 0.60 0.14 9.54
CA LEU A 47 -0.69 0.70 9.10
C LEU A 47 -0.63 2.23 9.07
N SER A 48 -0.12 2.86 10.13
CA SER A 48 0.01 4.32 10.23
C SER A 48 0.90 4.90 9.13
N THR A 49 2.02 4.23 8.80
CA THR A 49 2.90 4.66 7.72
C THR A 49 2.30 4.43 6.33
N THR A 50 1.37 3.48 6.18
CA THR A 50 0.65 3.21 4.92
C THR A 50 -0.49 4.19 4.68
N ILE A 51 -1.20 4.62 5.72
CA ILE A 51 -2.36 5.54 5.63
C ILE A 51 -1.95 6.89 5.03
N THR A 52 -0.82 7.46 5.50
CA THR A 52 -0.42 8.81 5.12
C THR A 52 -0.22 8.96 3.60
N PRO A 53 0.57 8.12 2.90
CA PRO A 53 0.75 8.25 1.46
C PRO A 53 -0.53 8.00 0.64
N LEU A 54 -1.40 7.09 1.08
CA LEU A 54 -2.70 6.87 0.43
C LEU A 54 -3.54 8.16 0.46
N LYS A 55 -3.64 8.80 1.63
CA LYS A 55 -4.36 10.07 1.79
C LYS A 55 -3.73 11.20 0.99
N GLN A 56 -2.41 11.32 0.99
CA GLN A 56 -1.72 12.38 0.25
C GLN A 56 -1.94 12.27 -1.26
N VAL A 57 -1.82 11.06 -1.84
CA VAL A 57 -2.12 10.85 -3.27
C VAL A 57 -3.61 11.08 -3.55
N CYS A 58 -4.52 10.66 -2.65
CA CYS A 58 -5.95 10.93 -2.78
C CYS A 58 -6.25 12.43 -2.87
N CYS A 59 -5.74 13.21 -1.92
CA CYS A 59 -5.97 14.66 -1.89
C CYS A 59 -5.48 15.35 -3.17
N LEU A 60 -4.31 14.97 -3.69
CA LEU A 60 -3.78 15.53 -4.94
C LEU A 60 -4.71 15.24 -6.12
N LEU A 61 -5.24 14.03 -6.22
CA LEU A 61 -6.14 13.64 -7.31
C LEU A 61 -7.57 14.18 -7.14
N GLU A 62 -8.03 14.40 -5.91
CA GLU A 62 -9.31 15.08 -5.66
C GLU A 62 -9.31 16.51 -6.19
N ASP A 63 -8.19 17.23 -6.07
CA ASP A 63 -8.06 18.59 -6.62
C ASP A 63 -8.20 18.59 -8.15
N GLU A 64 -7.68 17.56 -8.83
CA GLU A 64 -7.87 17.36 -10.27
C GLU A 64 -9.34 17.11 -10.62
N VAL A 65 -10.02 16.21 -9.89
CA VAL A 65 -11.44 15.88 -10.10
C VAL A 65 -12.35 17.09 -9.90
N ARG A 66 -12.01 17.99 -8.98
CA ARG A 66 -12.75 19.24 -8.73
C ARG A 66 -12.57 20.30 -9.83
N GLY A 67 -11.77 20.01 -10.87
CA GLY A 67 -11.61 20.86 -12.05
C GLY A 67 -10.49 21.90 -11.94
N ASN A 68 -9.55 21.75 -11.00
CA ASN A 68 -8.52 22.76 -10.73
C ASN A 68 -7.27 22.68 -11.63
N GLY A 69 -7.28 21.99 -12.78
CA GLY A 69 -6.13 22.04 -13.67
C GLY A 69 -6.05 20.98 -14.76
N LYS A 70 -4.83 20.84 -15.29
CA LYS A 70 -4.47 19.76 -16.23
C LYS A 70 -4.39 18.42 -15.48
N PRO A 71 -4.57 17.28 -16.16
CA PRO A 71 -4.36 15.97 -15.57
C PRO A 71 -2.97 15.86 -14.93
N LEU A 72 -2.90 15.46 -13.65
CA LEU A 72 -1.68 15.31 -12.88
C LEU A 72 -0.91 14.04 -13.25
N LEU A 73 -1.61 13.05 -13.79
CA LEU A 73 -1.06 11.76 -14.22
C LEU A 73 -1.49 11.43 -15.66
N SER A 74 -0.60 10.77 -16.41
CA SER A 74 -0.98 10.14 -17.67
C SER A 74 -1.86 8.91 -17.44
N ALA A 75 -2.43 8.34 -18.51
CA ALA A 75 -3.17 7.09 -18.43
C ALA A 75 -2.33 5.94 -17.82
N GLU A 76 -1.04 5.86 -18.16
CA GLU A 76 -0.10 4.91 -17.57
C GLU A 76 0.16 5.20 -16.08
N GLY A 77 0.24 6.48 -15.70
CA GLY A 77 0.34 6.92 -14.31
C GLY A 77 -0.88 6.49 -13.49
N LEU A 78 -2.08 6.74 -14.00
CA LEU A 78 -3.33 6.30 -13.36
C LEU A 78 -3.40 4.77 -13.22
N GLN A 79 -3.00 4.04 -14.26
CA GLN A 79 -2.93 2.58 -14.24
C GLN A 79 -1.93 2.08 -13.20
N TYR A 80 -0.76 2.71 -13.09
CA TYR A 80 0.26 2.37 -12.11
C TYR A 80 -0.25 2.57 -10.68
N VAL A 81 -0.84 3.72 -10.37
CA VAL A 81 -1.41 3.97 -9.03
C VAL A 81 -2.55 3.00 -8.74
N SER A 82 -3.41 2.67 -9.72
CA SER A 82 -4.46 1.66 -9.55
C SER A 82 -3.90 0.29 -9.14
N VAL A 83 -2.77 -0.13 -9.73
CA VAL A 83 -2.09 -1.38 -9.34
C VAL A 83 -1.59 -1.30 -7.90
N LEU A 84 -0.97 -0.18 -7.50
CA LEU A 84 -0.49 0.02 -6.13
C LEU A 84 -1.63 -0.04 -5.10
N VAL A 85 -2.75 0.61 -5.39
CA VAL A 85 -3.91 0.65 -4.48
C VAL A 85 -4.56 -0.72 -4.36
N LYS A 86 -4.68 -1.47 -5.47
CA LYS A 86 -5.17 -2.85 -5.46
C LYS A 86 -4.25 -3.77 -4.67
N GLU A 87 -2.93 -3.63 -4.84
CA GLU A 87 -1.96 -4.40 -4.06
C GLU A 87 -2.07 -4.06 -2.56
N CYS A 88 -2.18 -2.78 -2.21
CA CYS A 88 -2.41 -2.33 -0.85
C CYS A 88 -3.68 -2.96 -0.25
N ALA A 89 -4.81 -2.81 -0.93
CA ALA A 89 -6.10 -3.37 -0.52
C ALA A 89 -6.01 -4.89 -0.29
N ALA A 90 -5.39 -5.62 -1.21
CA ALA A 90 -5.22 -7.07 -1.09
C ALA A 90 -4.38 -7.49 0.13
N LYS A 91 -3.34 -6.72 0.50
CA LYS A 91 -2.54 -7.00 1.70
C LYS A 91 -3.26 -6.61 2.98
N LEU A 92 -3.96 -5.48 3.00
CA LEU A 92 -4.76 -5.04 4.15
C LEU A 92 -5.88 -6.05 4.45
N ALA A 93 -6.60 -6.54 3.44
CA ALA A 93 -7.69 -7.50 3.57
C ALA A 93 -7.28 -8.84 4.20
N LYS A 94 -5.98 -9.17 4.18
CA LYS A 94 -5.46 -10.41 4.78
C LYS A 94 -5.27 -10.33 6.30
N ILE A 95 -5.18 -9.13 6.87
CA ILE A 95 -4.77 -8.95 8.27
C ILE A 95 -5.80 -9.59 9.22
N ALA A 96 -7.08 -9.21 9.12
CA ALA A 96 -8.13 -9.75 10.00
C ALA A 96 -8.30 -11.28 9.89
N PRO A 97 -8.35 -11.90 8.69
CA PRO A 97 -8.37 -13.35 8.56
C PRO A 97 -7.17 -14.07 9.20
N VAL A 98 -5.98 -13.48 9.17
CA VAL A 98 -4.79 -14.07 9.80
C VAL A 98 -4.92 -14.04 11.32
N VAL A 99 -5.36 -12.92 11.89
CA VAL A 99 -5.65 -12.78 13.32
C VAL A 99 -6.66 -13.84 13.75
N ALA A 100 -7.80 -13.95 13.06
CA ALA A 100 -8.87 -14.90 13.38
C ALA A 100 -8.41 -16.37 13.41
N VAL A 101 -7.45 -16.75 12.57
CA VAL A 101 -6.95 -18.14 12.48
C VAL A 101 -5.78 -18.38 13.42
N ALA A 102 -5.09 -17.34 13.90
CA ALA A 102 -3.95 -17.41 14.80
C ALA A 102 -4.34 -17.57 16.28
N ARG A 103 -5.51 -18.11 16.60
CA ARG A 103 -6.01 -18.27 17.98
C ARG A 103 -5.22 -19.33 18.78
N THR A 104 -5.21 -19.16 20.10
CA THR A 104 -4.48 -19.99 21.08
C THR A 104 -5.26 -21.25 21.45
N GLY A 105 -5.16 -22.32 20.65
CA GLY A 105 -5.76 -23.62 20.98
C GLY A 105 -5.01 -24.83 20.40
N LEU A 106 -4.74 -25.86 21.22
CA LEU A 106 -3.98 -27.08 20.85
C LEU A 106 -4.63 -27.93 19.73
N ARG A 107 -5.96 -27.87 19.55
CA ARG A 107 -6.65 -28.53 18.42
C ARG A 107 -6.53 -27.76 17.10
N GLU A 108 -5.94 -26.57 17.12
CA GLU A 108 -5.95 -25.63 16.00
C GLU A 108 -4.68 -25.66 15.15
N ASP A 109 -3.61 -26.38 15.53
CA ASP A 109 -2.37 -26.40 14.75
C ASP A 109 -2.51 -27.02 13.35
N LYS A 110 -3.31 -28.08 13.21
CA LYS A 110 -3.63 -28.66 11.90
C LYS A 110 -4.52 -27.71 11.09
N LYS A 111 -5.50 -27.08 11.75
CA LYS A 111 -6.42 -26.11 11.12
C LYS A 111 -5.68 -24.85 10.67
N TRP A 112 -4.77 -24.33 11.50
CA TRP A 112 -3.81 -23.27 11.18
C TRP A 112 -2.98 -23.65 9.97
N LYS A 113 -2.33 -24.83 9.93
CA LYS A 113 -1.51 -25.24 8.77
C LYS A 113 -2.30 -25.28 7.47
N ILE A 114 -3.55 -25.75 7.49
CA ILE A 114 -4.41 -25.85 6.30
C ILE A 114 -4.91 -24.46 5.89
N THR A 115 -5.48 -23.70 6.82
CA THR A 115 -6.12 -22.42 6.54
C THR A 115 -5.09 -21.32 6.27
N SER A 116 -3.97 -21.28 7.00
CA SER A 116 -2.89 -20.33 6.74
C SER A 116 -2.27 -20.54 5.35
N LYS A 117 -2.17 -21.78 4.84
CA LYS A 117 -1.75 -22.01 3.45
C LYS A 117 -2.69 -21.34 2.44
N LYS A 118 -4.00 -21.37 2.69
CA LYS A 118 -5.00 -20.67 1.87
C LYS A 118 -4.94 -19.15 2.01
N LEU A 119 -4.43 -18.63 3.13
CA LEU A 119 -4.23 -17.19 3.32
C LEU A 119 -2.97 -16.66 2.64
N LYS A 120 -2.02 -17.54 2.27
CA LYS A 120 -0.82 -17.15 1.51
C LYS A 120 -1.14 -16.75 0.07
N THR A 121 -2.18 -17.33 -0.55
CA THR A 121 -2.64 -16.90 -1.88
C THR A 121 -3.18 -15.48 -1.82
N ASP A 122 -2.90 -14.68 -2.84
CA ASP A 122 -3.40 -13.30 -2.88
C ASP A 122 -4.92 -13.28 -3.03
N ILE A 123 -5.56 -12.51 -2.15
CA ILE A 123 -7.00 -12.29 -2.19
C ILE A 123 -7.19 -11.19 -3.23
N VAL A 124 -7.91 -11.51 -4.31
CA VAL A 124 -8.33 -10.50 -5.28
C VAL A 124 -9.53 -9.80 -4.66
N VAL A 125 -9.28 -8.60 -4.13
CA VAL A 125 -10.32 -7.75 -3.53
C VAL A 125 -10.28 -6.41 -4.22
N SER A 126 -11.43 -5.94 -4.70
CA SER A 126 -11.53 -4.55 -5.14
C SER A 126 -11.41 -3.63 -3.92
N PRO A 127 -10.67 -2.52 -3.97
CA PRO A 127 -10.61 -1.56 -2.87
C PRO A 127 -12.00 -1.19 -2.35
N ALA A 128 -12.98 -1.01 -3.24
CA ALA A 128 -14.37 -0.67 -2.89
C ALA A 128 -15.13 -1.75 -2.10
N GLU A 129 -14.66 -3.00 -2.10
CA GLU A 129 -15.27 -4.13 -1.40
C GLU A 129 -14.65 -4.35 0.00
N LEU A 130 -13.72 -3.49 0.42
CA LEU A 130 -13.08 -3.59 1.73
C LEU A 130 -14.06 -3.29 2.85
N THR A 131 -14.41 -4.32 3.62
CA THR A 131 -15.26 -4.22 4.81
C THR A 131 -14.58 -4.85 6.01
N LEU A 132 -14.61 -4.18 7.16
CA LEU A 132 -14.07 -4.69 8.42
C LEU A 132 -15.20 -4.88 9.43
N ASP A 133 -15.28 -6.07 10.02
CA ASP A 133 -16.07 -6.33 11.21
C ASP A 133 -15.20 -6.05 12.44
N GLU A 134 -15.26 -4.80 12.91
CA GLU A 134 -14.40 -4.27 13.98
C GLU A 134 -14.61 -5.02 15.30
N THR A 135 -15.86 -5.31 15.66
CA THR A 135 -16.21 -6.03 16.89
C THR A 135 -15.67 -7.46 16.85
N LYS A 136 -15.82 -8.14 15.70
CA LYS A 136 -15.27 -9.50 15.55
C LYS A 136 -13.76 -9.50 15.60
N LEU A 137 -13.09 -8.56 14.91
CA LEU A 137 -11.64 -8.49 14.94
C LEU A 137 -11.14 -8.24 16.37
N LEU A 138 -11.75 -7.31 17.10
CA LEU A 138 -11.38 -7.03 18.49
C LEU A 138 -11.47 -8.29 19.36
N ASN A 139 -12.57 -9.05 19.26
CA ASN A 139 -12.73 -10.33 19.95
C ASN A 139 -11.70 -11.39 19.52
N ASP A 140 -11.30 -11.40 18.25
CA ASP A 140 -10.27 -12.33 17.78
C ASP A 140 -8.89 -11.98 18.37
N LEU A 141 -8.56 -10.69 18.53
CA LEU A 141 -7.28 -10.24 19.08
C LEU A 141 -7.04 -10.72 20.52
N ASP A 142 -8.08 -10.76 21.35
CA ASP A 142 -7.99 -11.18 22.77
C ASP A 142 -7.45 -12.62 22.95
N PHE A 143 -7.66 -13.49 21.95
CA PHE A 143 -7.26 -14.90 22.01
C PHE A 143 -6.13 -15.26 21.05
N THR A 144 -5.51 -14.26 20.40
CA THR A 144 -4.56 -14.47 19.31
C THR A 144 -3.12 -14.72 19.79
N ASP A 145 -2.47 -15.73 19.21
CA ASP A 145 -1.02 -15.95 19.32
C ASP A 145 -0.28 -15.06 18.33
N TRP A 146 0.21 -13.93 18.83
CA TRP A 146 0.95 -12.94 18.06
C TRP A 146 2.22 -13.46 17.39
N ARG A 147 2.84 -14.54 17.90
CA ARG A 147 4.00 -15.14 17.23
C ARG A 147 3.61 -15.73 15.88
N ARG A 148 2.41 -16.32 15.79
CA ARG A 148 1.86 -16.89 14.56
C ARG A 148 1.45 -15.80 13.58
N VAL A 149 0.82 -14.74 14.08
CA VAL A 149 0.44 -13.57 13.27
C VAL A 149 1.68 -12.96 12.65
N SER A 150 2.67 -12.55 13.46
CA SER A 150 3.88 -11.89 12.96
C SER A 150 4.66 -12.76 11.96
N GLY A 151 4.73 -14.08 12.17
CA GLY A 151 5.34 -14.99 11.20
C GLY A 151 4.62 -15.05 9.86
N HIS A 152 3.31 -14.79 9.83
CA HIS A 152 2.49 -14.86 8.62
C HIS A 152 2.31 -13.51 7.93
N THR A 153 2.25 -12.41 8.67
CA THR A 153 2.07 -11.05 8.14
C THR A 153 3.37 -10.39 7.69
N ARG A 154 4.55 -10.91 8.10
CA ARG A 154 5.86 -10.34 7.75
C ARG A 154 6.01 -9.98 6.28
N ASN A 155 5.71 -10.91 5.38
CA ASN A 155 5.83 -10.67 3.93
C ASN A 155 4.79 -9.67 3.43
N TYR A 156 3.60 -9.62 4.02
CA TYR A 156 2.55 -8.67 3.66
C TYR A 156 2.97 -7.26 4.04
N PHE A 157 3.59 -7.11 5.20
CA PHE A 157 4.07 -5.83 5.71
C PHE A 157 5.27 -5.31 4.95
N GLN A 158 6.20 -6.19 4.57
CA GLN A 158 7.27 -5.82 3.65
C GLN A 158 6.70 -5.28 2.33
N ARG A 159 5.70 -5.95 1.74
CA ARG A 159 5.03 -5.48 0.53
C ARG A 159 4.26 -4.17 0.74
N LEU A 160 3.59 -4.00 1.87
CA LEU A 160 2.95 -2.73 2.21
C LEU A 160 3.98 -1.60 2.31
N GLY A 161 5.16 -1.85 2.88
CA GLY A 161 6.27 -0.90 2.89
C GLY A 161 6.77 -0.55 1.49
N GLU A 162 6.89 -1.52 0.58
CA GLU A 162 7.23 -1.26 -0.83
C GLU A 162 6.17 -0.40 -1.52
N VAL A 163 4.88 -0.71 -1.31
CA VAL A 163 3.76 0.08 -1.86
C VAL A 163 3.77 1.50 -1.29
N GLN A 164 4.00 1.64 0.02
CA GLN A 164 4.12 2.93 0.69
C GLN A 164 5.20 3.80 0.06
N VAL A 165 6.41 3.27 -0.13
CA VAL A 165 7.52 3.99 -0.77
C VAL A 165 7.15 4.41 -2.20
N ARG A 166 6.49 3.52 -2.95
CA ARG A 166 6.05 3.82 -4.33
C ARG A 166 4.97 4.91 -4.37
N LEU A 167 4.03 4.91 -3.43
CA LEU A 167 3.01 5.97 -3.31
C LEU A 167 3.63 7.31 -2.92
N LEU A 168 4.64 7.32 -2.03
CA LEU A 168 5.41 8.52 -1.70
C LEU A 168 6.16 9.07 -2.94
N LEU A 169 6.72 8.20 -3.78
CA LEU A 169 7.34 8.63 -5.04
C LEU A 169 6.31 9.24 -6.00
N VAL A 170 5.11 8.63 -6.11
CA VAL A 170 4.00 9.20 -6.91
C VAL A 170 3.64 10.60 -6.39
N GLN A 171 3.45 10.73 -5.07
CA GLN A 171 3.19 12.02 -4.44
C GLN A 171 4.30 13.03 -4.74
N GLN A 172 5.57 12.64 -4.61
CA GLN A 172 6.71 13.50 -4.91
C GLN A 172 6.72 13.93 -6.38
N VAL A 173 6.46 13.03 -7.32
CA VAL A 173 6.39 13.37 -8.75
C VAL A 173 5.29 14.39 -8.99
N ILE A 174 4.08 14.17 -8.46
CA ILE A 174 2.96 15.11 -8.61
C ILE A 174 3.31 16.48 -7.99
N ALA A 175 3.84 16.49 -6.77
CA ALA A 175 4.17 17.72 -6.05
C ALA A 175 5.38 18.48 -6.64
N LEU A 176 6.35 17.76 -7.22
CA LEU A 176 7.55 18.31 -7.85
C LEU A 176 7.37 18.52 -9.34
N THR A 177 6.15 18.49 -9.87
CA THR A 177 5.83 18.96 -11.21
C THR A 177 5.50 20.45 -11.12
N PRO A 178 6.47 21.38 -11.19
CA PRO A 178 6.21 22.80 -11.10
C PRO A 178 5.93 23.32 -12.53
N PRO A 179 5.39 24.53 -12.70
CA PRO A 179 5.32 25.15 -14.04
C PRO A 179 6.70 25.41 -14.67
N GLU A 180 7.80 25.29 -13.92
CA GLU A 180 9.15 25.59 -14.40
C GLU A 180 10.02 24.35 -14.72
N LYS A 181 10.40 24.27 -16.00
CA LYS A 181 11.08 23.16 -16.69
C LYS A 181 12.46 22.74 -16.13
N TRP A 182 13.08 23.49 -15.22
CA TRP A 182 14.48 23.30 -14.83
C TRP A 182 14.69 22.45 -13.56
N THR A 183 13.75 22.45 -12.62
CA THR A 183 13.82 21.68 -11.36
C THR A 183 13.65 20.18 -11.62
N LEU A 184 12.77 19.81 -12.56
CA LEU A 184 12.53 18.44 -13.01
C LEU A 184 13.79 17.77 -13.58
N ARG A 185 14.57 18.46 -14.43
CA ARG A 185 15.82 17.88 -14.99
C ARG A 185 16.80 17.49 -13.90
N ARG A 186 16.92 18.29 -12.84
CA ARG A 186 17.88 18.08 -11.75
C ARG A 186 17.45 16.90 -10.86
N LEU A 187 16.17 16.78 -10.56
CA LEU A 187 15.59 15.65 -9.84
C LEU A 187 15.70 14.33 -10.62
N LEU A 188 15.39 14.35 -11.92
CA LEU A 188 15.52 13.20 -12.79
C LEU A 188 16.97 12.72 -12.91
N THR A 189 17.92 13.64 -12.99
CA THR A 189 19.36 13.32 -13.04
C THR A 189 19.82 12.66 -11.72
N ASN A 190 19.32 13.15 -10.58
CA ASN A 190 19.64 12.60 -9.27
C ASN A 190 18.96 11.24 -8.98
N MET A 191 17.75 11.02 -9.52
CA MET A 191 17.06 9.73 -9.40
C MET A 191 17.69 8.68 -10.31
N ASN A 192 18.08 9.02 -11.54
CA ASN A 192 18.80 8.11 -12.43
C ASN A 192 20.17 7.71 -11.90
N SER A 193 20.90 8.62 -11.23
CA SER A 193 22.19 8.30 -10.62
C SER A 193 22.06 7.43 -9.36
N SER A 194 20.99 7.61 -8.58
CA SER A 194 20.67 6.76 -7.42
C SER A 194 20.24 5.35 -7.85
N LEU A 195 19.41 5.24 -8.90
CA LEU A 195 18.97 3.96 -9.47
C LEU A 195 20.10 3.22 -10.19
N GLY A 196 20.99 3.94 -10.88
CA GLY A 196 22.20 3.36 -11.49
C GLY A 196 23.18 2.75 -10.48
N HIS A 197 23.05 3.07 -9.19
CA HIS A 197 23.82 2.47 -8.10
C HIS A 197 23.10 1.31 -7.39
N GLN A 198 21.80 1.11 -7.60
CA GLN A 198 21.01 0.05 -6.94
C GLN A 198 20.56 -1.09 -7.87
N ASP A 199 20.56 -0.90 -9.18
CA ASP A 199 20.36 -1.99 -10.12
C ASP A 199 21.66 -2.78 -10.31
N LEU A 200 21.81 -3.87 -9.54
CA LEU A 200 22.32 -5.16 -10.00
C LEU A 200 22.48 -6.24 -8.91
N ARG A 201 22.08 -6.02 -7.65
CA ARG A 201 22.37 -7.04 -6.59
C ARG A 201 21.22 -7.82 -5.95
N GLU A 202 19.96 -7.36 -5.89
CA GLU A 202 19.01 -8.08 -5.00
C GLU A 202 17.58 -8.34 -5.51
N SER A 203 17.24 -8.07 -6.77
CA SER A 203 15.92 -8.40 -7.32
C SER A 203 16.01 -9.46 -8.41
N GLY A 204 15.89 -10.74 -8.04
CA GLY A 204 15.83 -11.89 -8.95
C GLY A 204 14.57 -11.99 -9.81
N ASN A 205 13.94 -10.86 -10.18
CA ASN A 205 12.85 -10.84 -11.15
C ASN A 205 13.00 -9.66 -12.14
N PRO A 206 13.61 -9.90 -13.31
CA PRO A 206 13.98 -8.84 -14.27
C PRO A 206 12.77 -8.14 -14.90
N VAL A 207 11.59 -8.76 -14.90
CA VAL A 207 10.39 -8.22 -15.56
C VAL A 207 9.78 -7.03 -14.80
N ILE A 208 9.94 -7.00 -13.48
CA ILE A 208 9.38 -5.90 -12.64
C ILE A 208 10.32 -4.69 -12.67
N ALA A 209 11.64 -4.91 -12.65
CA ALA A 209 12.62 -3.83 -12.81
C ALA A 209 12.48 -3.14 -14.18
N ASP A 210 12.26 -3.93 -15.23
CA ASP A 210 12.10 -3.41 -16.60
C ASP A 210 10.79 -2.61 -16.74
N ARG A 211 9.67 -3.09 -16.18
CA ARG A 211 8.40 -2.33 -16.16
C ARG A 211 8.46 -1.08 -15.30
N PHE A 212 9.23 -1.09 -14.21
CA PHE A 212 9.46 0.08 -13.36
C PHE A 212 10.31 1.12 -14.08
N SER A 213 11.38 0.70 -14.77
CA SER A 213 12.19 1.57 -15.62
C SER A 213 11.38 2.15 -16.76
N VAL A 214 10.51 1.37 -17.41
CA VAL A 214 9.63 1.83 -18.50
C VAL A 214 8.56 2.80 -18.01
N ALA A 215 7.91 2.54 -16.87
CA ALA A 215 6.91 3.44 -16.30
C ALA A 215 7.53 4.75 -15.82
N LEU A 216 8.68 4.70 -15.15
CA LEU A 216 9.44 5.91 -14.80
C LEU A 216 9.88 6.64 -16.06
N ARG A 217 10.46 5.96 -17.06
CA ARG A 217 10.85 6.58 -18.35
C ARG A 217 9.65 7.19 -19.07
N SER A 218 8.48 6.56 -19.04
CA SER A 218 7.26 7.11 -19.62
C SER A 218 6.84 8.38 -18.89
N VAL A 219 6.85 8.38 -17.55
CA VAL A 219 6.55 9.56 -16.74
C VAL A 219 7.59 10.67 -16.97
N VAL A 220 8.87 10.32 -17.08
CA VAL A 220 9.97 11.22 -17.43
C VAL A 220 9.76 11.81 -18.83
N LEU A 221 9.41 10.98 -19.82
CA LEU A 221 9.19 11.41 -21.19
C LEU A 221 7.95 12.27 -21.32
N THR A 222 6.87 11.97 -20.60
CA THR A 222 5.67 12.81 -20.53
C THR A 222 5.99 14.16 -19.88
N ALA A 223 6.79 14.16 -18.81
CA ALA A 223 7.28 15.40 -18.20
C ALA A 223 8.21 16.18 -19.17
N GLN A 224 9.08 15.51 -19.93
CA GLN A 224 9.96 16.13 -20.92
C GLN A 224 9.20 16.65 -22.16
N ALA A 225 8.14 15.96 -22.59
CA ALA A 225 7.27 16.39 -23.68
C ALA A 225 6.45 17.62 -23.28
N ALA A 226 5.96 17.68 -22.04
CA ALA A 226 5.36 18.89 -21.47
C ALA A 226 6.36 20.06 -21.31
N MET A 227 7.67 19.76 -21.35
CA MET A 227 8.77 20.72 -21.30
C MET A 227 9.30 21.14 -22.69
N SER A 228 8.72 20.67 -23.80
CA SER A 228 9.10 21.10 -25.16
C SER A 228 8.14 22.19 -25.61
#